data_AF-A0AAE6J0Y4-F1
#
_entry.id   AF-A0AAE6J0Y4-F1
#
_cell.length_a   1.000
_cell.length_b   1.000
_cell.length_c   1.000
_cell.angle_alpha   90.00
_cell.angle_beta   90.00
_cell.angle_gamma   90.00
#
_symmetry.space_group_name_H-M   'P 1'
#
loop_
_entity.id
_entity.type
_entity.pdbx_description
1 polymer ?
#
loop_
_entity_poly.entity_id
_entity_poly.type
_entity_poly.pdbx_seq_one_letter_code
_entity_poly.pdbx_strand_id
1 'polypeptide(L)'
;MFSIVITTYNRSKLLKRCLDSIKNQTFNRYEVLILDDCSSDDTSEMVKEYTNDSKFMYFKAESNYGSSNLIFNEYIVKQKLNKYEYILYMSDDDFLDKNSLLESYNLINKYGHIDVILCKISFNYGDIIVQSPDDGSTSEYFEFSDQNSHKALSKYRFMYHNNLNYKTDMYDYNQTATYEVPYYKMYQNKKIGYSKNIIYIFDISSENREKYLDIKNYIMALGELCYREINFINNKKEAKNIFKSNLLLRINCEGNFLSSFDAFPANVVVEYLSRFIDQDNFYDILDKFATFMKDSFQPSFDETYHKLNSKLYTYEERNDIIKNSKTFMIYCQNEWGKQIKEQFIKQGLECLGFIDDANSMSCAEFLKSGLEPDFVFIATGKPKLMSDLINNLQPYKGKVLTLHEKDDSL
;
A
#
# COMPACT_ATOMS: atom_id res chain seq x y z
N MET A 1 -7.04 -18.98 15.70
CA MET A 1 -5.66 -19.37 15.31
C MET A 1 -5.45 -18.94 13.86
N PHE A 2 -4.20 -18.80 13.41
CA PHE A 2 -3.91 -18.06 12.17
C PHE A 2 -3.07 -18.87 11.18
N SER A 3 -3.51 -18.92 9.92
CA SER A 3 -2.68 -19.36 8.79
C SER A 3 -2.19 -18.12 8.05
N ILE A 4 -0.90 -17.89 8.05
CA ILE A 4 -0.27 -16.79 7.32
C ILE A 4 0.11 -17.34 5.95
N VAL A 5 -0.37 -16.73 4.89
CA VAL A 5 -0.10 -17.12 3.52
C VAL A 5 0.72 -16.02 2.87
N ILE A 6 1.86 -16.39 2.30
CA ILE A 6 2.78 -15.49 1.60
C ILE A 6 2.99 -16.08 0.22
N THR A 7 2.83 -15.27 -0.81
CA THR A 7 3.17 -15.63 -2.18
C THR A 7 4.44 -14.91 -2.58
N THR A 8 5.36 -15.59 -3.25
CA THR A 8 6.66 -15.00 -3.61
C THR A 8 7.09 -15.41 -5.01
N TYR A 9 7.84 -14.54 -5.68
CA TYR A 9 8.49 -14.83 -6.96
C TYR A 9 9.75 -13.97 -7.13
N ASN A 10 10.93 -14.59 -7.11
CA ASN A 10 12.24 -13.95 -7.31
C ASN A 10 12.53 -12.76 -6.35
N ARG A 11 12.19 -12.91 -5.08
CA ARG A 11 12.26 -11.84 -4.07
C ARG A 11 12.89 -12.33 -2.74
N SER A 12 13.90 -13.21 -2.82
CA SER A 12 14.53 -13.86 -1.65
C SER A 12 14.83 -12.90 -0.48
N LYS A 13 15.43 -11.74 -0.74
CA LYS A 13 15.79 -10.76 0.32
C LYS A 13 14.57 -10.15 1.03
N LEU A 14 13.55 -9.78 0.27
CA LEU A 14 12.32 -9.17 0.80
C LEU A 14 11.56 -10.21 1.63
N LEU A 15 11.41 -11.42 1.06
CA LEU A 15 10.78 -12.54 1.75
C LEU A 15 11.47 -12.87 3.07
N LYS A 16 12.81 -12.86 3.12
CA LYS A 16 13.56 -13.10 4.36
C LYS A 16 13.13 -12.14 5.47
N ARG A 17 13.02 -10.84 5.19
CA ARG A 17 12.57 -9.82 6.16
C ARG A 17 11.13 -10.08 6.61
N CYS A 18 10.25 -10.41 5.66
CA CYS A 18 8.86 -10.78 5.94
C CYS A 18 8.80 -11.97 6.94
N LEU A 19 9.52 -13.06 6.63
CA LEU A 19 9.56 -14.27 7.46
C LEU A 19 10.17 -14.01 8.85
N ASP A 20 11.24 -13.22 8.94
CA ASP A 20 11.85 -12.81 10.21
C ASP A 20 10.83 -12.05 11.09
N SER A 21 9.99 -11.18 10.51
CA SER A 21 8.95 -10.47 11.27
C SER A 21 7.86 -11.40 11.83
N ILE A 22 7.53 -12.47 11.09
CA ILE A 22 6.55 -13.47 11.49
C ILE A 22 7.13 -14.42 12.55
N LYS A 23 8.40 -14.79 12.42
CA LYS A 23 9.10 -15.61 13.42
C LYS A 23 9.18 -14.92 14.79
N ASN A 24 9.22 -13.59 14.80
CA ASN A 24 9.30 -12.76 16.00
C ASN A 24 7.94 -12.39 16.63
N GLN A 25 6.83 -13.00 16.18
CA GLN A 25 5.50 -12.76 16.76
C GLN A 25 5.43 -13.24 18.22
N THR A 26 4.81 -12.43 19.09
CA THR A 26 4.59 -12.76 20.50
C THR A 26 3.49 -13.82 20.71
N PHE A 27 2.62 -14.00 19.73
CA PHE A 27 1.57 -15.02 19.72
C PHE A 27 2.01 -16.26 18.93
N ASN A 28 1.94 -17.44 19.56
CA ASN A 28 2.58 -18.65 19.02
C ASN A 28 1.67 -19.63 18.25
N ARG A 29 0.35 -19.41 18.19
CA ARG A 29 -0.59 -20.36 17.59
C ARG A 29 -0.92 -20.02 16.14
N TYR A 30 0.07 -20.17 15.26
CA TYR A 30 -0.04 -19.92 13.83
C TYR A 30 0.76 -20.93 13.01
N GLU A 31 0.52 -20.93 11.70
CA GLU A 31 1.38 -21.54 10.69
C GLU A 31 1.65 -20.54 9.56
N VAL A 32 2.67 -20.81 8.76
CA VAL A 32 3.10 -20.00 7.62
C VAL A 32 3.18 -20.90 6.40
N LEU A 33 2.44 -20.54 5.36
CA LEU A 33 2.43 -21.18 4.05
C LEU A 33 3.14 -20.24 3.07
N ILE A 34 4.35 -20.63 2.67
CA ILE A 34 5.18 -19.91 1.71
C ILE A 34 4.94 -20.54 0.34
N LEU A 35 4.22 -19.83 -0.52
CA LEU A 35 3.84 -20.26 -1.86
C LEU A 35 4.77 -19.58 -2.87
N ASP A 36 5.73 -20.33 -3.39
CA ASP A 36 6.70 -19.83 -4.37
C ASP A 36 6.24 -20.13 -5.80
N ASP A 37 6.04 -19.06 -6.58
CA ASP A 37 5.56 -19.10 -7.96
C ASP A 37 6.65 -19.46 -8.98
N CYS A 38 7.41 -20.52 -8.67
CA CYS A 38 8.50 -21.04 -9.49
C CYS A 38 9.70 -20.07 -9.60
N SER A 39 10.15 -19.52 -8.47
CA SER A 39 11.34 -18.66 -8.41
C SER A 39 12.59 -19.37 -8.94
N SER A 40 13.44 -18.61 -9.62
CA SER A 40 14.72 -19.04 -10.18
C SER A 40 15.95 -18.46 -9.45
N ASP A 41 15.72 -17.56 -8.49
CA ASP A 41 16.76 -17.02 -7.60
C ASP A 41 17.07 -17.95 -6.40
N ASP A 42 17.72 -17.42 -5.37
CA ASP A 42 18.08 -18.14 -4.15
C ASP A 42 16.93 -18.37 -3.17
N THR A 43 15.68 -18.01 -3.52
CA THR A 43 14.49 -18.12 -2.64
C THR A 43 14.35 -19.52 -2.04
N SER A 44 14.48 -20.58 -2.84
CA SER A 44 14.36 -21.96 -2.35
C SER A 44 15.44 -22.34 -1.33
N GLU A 45 16.64 -21.77 -1.44
CA GLU A 45 17.74 -22.03 -0.49
C GLU A 45 17.51 -21.23 0.80
N MET A 46 17.19 -19.94 0.68
CA MET A 46 16.91 -19.05 1.80
C MET A 46 15.77 -19.59 2.68
N VAL A 47 14.68 -20.09 2.09
CA VAL A 47 13.52 -20.58 2.86
C VAL A 47 13.86 -21.81 3.71
N LYS A 48 14.90 -22.60 3.38
CA LYS A 48 15.33 -23.75 4.20
C LYS A 48 15.74 -23.35 5.62
N GLU A 49 16.18 -22.11 5.83
CA GLU A 49 16.50 -21.59 7.16
C GLU A 49 15.28 -21.56 8.10
N TYR A 50 14.08 -21.47 7.53
CA TYR A 50 12.82 -21.34 8.27
C TYR A 50 12.08 -22.65 8.45
N THR A 51 12.17 -23.58 7.48
CA THR A 51 11.40 -24.84 7.49
C THR A 51 11.86 -25.85 8.55
N ASN A 52 12.95 -25.58 9.26
CA ASN A 52 13.30 -26.29 10.49
C ASN A 52 12.28 -26.06 11.62
N ASP A 53 11.56 -24.92 11.59
CA ASP A 53 10.40 -24.70 12.44
C ASP A 53 9.15 -25.25 11.74
N SER A 54 8.51 -26.24 12.38
CA SER A 54 7.29 -26.89 11.88
C SER A 54 6.12 -25.95 11.57
N LYS A 55 6.16 -24.70 12.06
CA LYS A 55 5.18 -23.67 11.69
C LYS A 55 5.34 -23.21 10.24
N PHE A 56 6.53 -23.30 9.65
CA PHE A 56 6.83 -22.79 8.31
C PHE A 56 6.85 -23.92 7.29
N MET A 57 5.99 -23.84 6.28
CA MET A 57 5.87 -24.81 5.20
C MET A 57 6.07 -24.12 3.86
N TYR A 58 6.87 -24.72 3.00
CA TYR A 58 7.25 -24.18 1.70
C TYR A 58 6.70 -25.04 0.57
N PHE A 59 6.03 -24.40 -0.38
CA PHE A 59 5.42 -25.02 -1.55
C PHE A 59 5.89 -24.27 -2.79
N LYS A 60 6.66 -24.95 -3.64
CA LYS A 60 7.12 -24.41 -4.92
C LYS A 60 6.23 -24.93 -6.04
N ALA A 61 5.70 -24.00 -6.84
CA ALA A 61 4.95 -24.31 -8.04
C ALA A 61 5.84 -24.97 -9.11
N GLU A 62 5.26 -25.89 -9.88
CA GLU A 62 5.95 -26.52 -11.01
C GLU A 62 6.16 -25.54 -12.17
N SER A 63 5.31 -24.52 -12.26
CA SER A 63 5.32 -23.49 -13.30
C SER A 63 4.88 -22.15 -12.70
N ASN A 64 5.37 -21.05 -13.27
CA ASN A 64 4.93 -19.71 -12.90
C ASN A 64 3.46 -19.50 -13.33
N TYR A 65 2.58 -19.24 -12.36
CA TYR A 65 1.16 -18.93 -12.54
C TYR A 65 0.92 -17.49 -13.01
N GLY A 66 1.90 -16.59 -12.85
CA GLY A 66 1.90 -15.23 -13.37
C GLY A 66 1.14 -14.24 -12.50
N SER A 67 0.67 -14.66 -11.32
CA SER A 67 -0.04 -13.81 -10.36
C SER A 67 -0.13 -14.46 -8.99
N SER A 68 0.13 -13.67 -7.95
CA SER A 68 -0.04 -14.04 -6.54
C SER A 68 -1.43 -14.63 -6.23
N ASN A 69 -2.48 -14.09 -6.84
CA ASN A 69 -3.85 -14.58 -6.65
C ASN A 69 -4.06 -15.98 -7.25
N LEU A 70 -3.41 -16.29 -8.37
CA LEU A 70 -3.57 -17.57 -9.05
C LEU A 70 -2.89 -18.69 -8.25
N ILE A 71 -1.68 -18.45 -7.77
CA ILE A 71 -1.01 -19.39 -6.86
C ILE A 71 -1.73 -19.50 -5.51
N PHE A 72 -2.22 -18.39 -4.93
CA PHE A 72 -3.06 -18.43 -3.73
C PHE A 72 -4.29 -19.32 -3.94
N ASN A 73 -5.00 -19.15 -5.05
CA ASN A 73 -6.18 -19.94 -5.39
C ASN A 73 -5.87 -21.42 -5.55
N GLU A 74 -4.77 -21.75 -6.22
CA GLU A 74 -4.34 -23.13 -6.40
C GLU A 74 -4.11 -23.82 -5.05
N TYR A 75 -3.30 -23.23 -4.18
CA TYR A 75 -2.86 -23.89 -2.95
C TYR A 75 -3.85 -23.73 -1.77
N ILE A 76 -4.51 -22.58 -1.63
CA ILE A 76 -5.39 -22.30 -0.49
C ILE A 76 -6.84 -22.65 -0.79
N VAL A 77 -7.34 -22.35 -2.00
CA VAL A 77 -8.75 -22.59 -2.32
C VAL A 77 -8.97 -24.01 -2.82
N LYS A 78 -8.19 -24.46 -3.81
CA LYS A 78 -8.36 -25.81 -4.38
C LYS A 78 -7.76 -26.88 -3.48
N GLN A 79 -6.50 -26.73 -3.07
CA GLN A 79 -5.80 -27.74 -2.26
C GLN A 79 -6.08 -27.64 -0.75
N LYS A 80 -6.58 -26.48 -0.27
CA LYS A 80 -6.97 -26.26 1.14
C LYS A 80 -5.84 -26.54 2.12
N LEU A 81 -4.63 -26.07 1.81
CA LEU A 81 -3.45 -26.31 2.65
C LEU A 81 -3.53 -25.65 4.03
N ASN A 82 -4.31 -24.59 4.19
CA ASN A 82 -4.43 -23.88 5.44
C ASN A 82 -5.27 -24.68 6.46
N LYS A 83 -4.77 -24.76 7.70
CA LYS A 83 -5.37 -25.52 8.79
C LYS A 83 -6.27 -24.68 9.69
N TYR A 84 -6.03 -23.37 9.75
CA TYR A 84 -6.70 -22.50 10.72
C TYR A 84 -7.82 -21.67 10.11
N GLU A 85 -8.72 -21.24 11.01
CA GLU A 85 -9.97 -20.54 10.69
C GLU A 85 -9.75 -19.12 10.19
N TYR A 86 -8.61 -18.50 10.49
CA TYR A 86 -8.29 -17.14 10.08
C TYR A 86 -7.06 -17.15 9.19
N ILE A 87 -7.14 -16.46 8.06
CA ILE A 87 -6.06 -16.31 7.10
C ILE A 87 -5.59 -14.85 7.08
N LEU A 88 -4.29 -14.67 7.24
CA LEU A 88 -3.58 -13.44 6.89
C LEU A 88 -2.90 -13.72 5.55
N TYR A 89 -3.36 -13.07 4.48
CA TYR A 89 -2.68 -13.12 3.19
C TYR A 89 -1.91 -11.83 3.01
N MET A 90 -0.59 -11.93 2.92
CA MET A 90 0.30 -10.78 2.88
C MET A 90 1.36 -10.91 1.78
N SER A 91 1.86 -9.77 1.33
CA SER A 91 2.92 -9.69 0.34
C SER A 91 4.27 -10.10 0.92
N ASP A 92 5.18 -10.56 0.07
CA ASP A 92 6.54 -10.98 0.46
C ASP A 92 7.49 -9.81 0.76
N ASP A 93 7.08 -8.58 0.45
CA ASP A 93 7.80 -7.33 0.72
C ASP A 93 7.31 -6.57 1.95
N ASP A 94 6.18 -6.95 2.54
CA ASP A 94 5.64 -6.34 3.76
C ASP A 94 6.09 -7.10 5.03
N PHE A 95 5.86 -6.51 6.20
CA PHE A 95 6.20 -7.15 7.48
C PHE A 95 5.27 -6.77 8.63
N LEU A 96 5.30 -7.58 9.69
CA LEU A 96 4.40 -7.47 10.83
C LEU A 96 5.07 -6.81 12.04
N ASP A 97 4.29 -6.03 12.81
CA ASP A 97 4.68 -5.68 14.17
C ASP A 97 4.69 -6.96 15.04
N LYS A 98 5.58 -7.03 16.02
CA LYS A 98 5.72 -8.21 16.89
C LYS A 98 4.43 -8.65 17.60
N ASN A 99 3.45 -7.75 17.76
CA ASN A 99 2.18 -8.03 18.44
C ASN A 99 0.99 -8.22 17.47
N SER A 100 1.21 -8.22 16.16
CA SER A 100 0.12 -8.24 15.17
C SER A 100 -0.90 -9.36 15.37
N LEU A 101 -0.40 -10.58 15.58
CA LEU A 101 -1.25 -11.75 15.81
C LEU A 101 -1.93 -11.72 17.19
N LEU A 102 -1.25 -11.17 18.21
CA LEU A 102 -1.81 -11.05 19.57
C LEU A 102 -2.97 -10.06 19.59
N GLU A 103 -2.81 -8.90 18.96
CA GLU A 103 -3.86 -7.88 18.83
C GLU A 103 -5.09 -8.43 18.10
N SER A 104 -4.86 -9.17 17.02
CA SER A 104 -5.93 -9.83 16.27
C SER A 104 -6.66 -10.88 17.11
N TYR A 105 -5.92 -11.68 17.88
CA TYR A 105 -6.49 -12.65 18.81
C TYR A 105 -7.33 -11.97 19.90
N ASN A 106 -6.86 -10.85 20.45
CA ASN A 106 -7.58 -10.07 21.45
C ASN A 106 -8.90 -9.52 20.92
N LEU A 107 -8.93 -9.00 19.69
CA LEU A 107 -10.16 -8.55 19.04
C LEU A 107 -11.18 -9.69 18.88
N ILE A 108 -10.74 -10.83 18.35
CA ILE A 108 -11.60 -12.02 18.17
C ILE A 108 -12.14 -12.50 19.52
N ASN A 109 -11.30 -12.61 20.54
CA ASN A 109 -11.74 -13.01 21.88
C ASN A 109 -12.74 -12.03 22.49
N LYS A 110 -12.56 -10.73 22.26
CA LYS A 110 -13.39 -9.67 22.84
C LYS A 110 -14.79 -9.62 22.21
N TYR A 111 -14.87 -9.76 20.89
CA TYR A 111 -16.12 -9.56 20.13
C TYR A 111 -16.75 -10.86 19.61
N GLY A 112 -16.08 -11.99 19.79
CA GLY A 112 -16.51 -13.29 19.27
C GLY A 112 -16.21 -13.41 17.78
N HIS A 113 -17.20 -13.85 17.00
CA HIS A 113 -17.03 -14.07 15.57
C HIS A 113 -16.79 -12.75 14.83
N ILE A 114 -15.59 -12.59 14.27
CA ILE A 114 -15.22 -11.51 13.34
C ILE A 114 -14.95 -12.15 11.98
N ASP A 115 -15.53 -11.58 10.93
CA ASP A 115 -15.34 -12.03 9.55
C ASP A 115 -14.06 -11.44 8.93
N VAL A 116 -13.80 -10.15 9.16
CA VAL A 116 -12.60 -9.46 8.65
C VAL A 116 -12.00 -8.55 9.73
N ILE A 117 -10.69 -8.57 9.87
CA ILE A 117 -9.92 -7.64 10.70
C ILE A 117 -9.22 -6.63 9.80
N LEU A 118 -9.53 -5.37 10.05
CA LEU A 118 -8.86 -4.20 9.50
C LEU A 118 -7.86 -3.66 10.52
N CYS A 119 -6.87 -2.90 10.06
CA CYS A 119 -5.87 -2.33 10.95
C CYS A 119 -5.40 -0.93 10.55
N LYS A 120 -4.81 -0.26 11.53
CA LYS A 120 -3.88 0.84 11.28
C LYS A 120 -2.56 0.28 10.75
N ILE A 121 -1.96 1.01 9.81
CA ILE A 121 -0.74 0.60 9.11
C ILE A 121 0.40 1.58 9.37
N SER A 122 1.61 1.13 9.08
CA SER A 122 2.75 2.01 8.89
C SER A 122 3.38 1.78 7.53
N PHE A 123 4.17 2.75 7.11
CA PHE A 123 4.90 2.76 5.87
C PHE A 123 6.38 2.81 6.18
N ASN A 124 7.10 1.82 5.70
CA ASN A 124 8.53 1.70 5.80
C ASN A 124 9.17 2.30 4.54
N TYR A 125 10.01 3.29 4.77
CA TYR A 125 10.94 3.86 3.79
C TYR A 125 12.36 3.49 4.24
N GLY A 126 12.53 2.22 4.62
CA GLY A 126 13.69 1.63 5.28
C GLY A 126 13.99 2.14 6.70
N ASP A 127 14.91 3.09 6.91
CA ASP A 127 15.23 3.55 8.29
C ASP A 127 14.21 4.55 8.86
N ILE A 128 13.20 4.90 8.06
CA ILE A 128 12.11 5.80 8.44
C ILE A 128 10.80 5.02 8.35
N ILE A 129 10.12 4.89 9.49
CA ILE A 129 8.79 4.28 9.55
C ILE A 129 7.78 5.37 9.93
N VAL A 130 6.80 5.62 9.08
CA VAL A 130 5.72 6.58 9.36
C VAL A 130 4.38 5.88 9.48
N GLN A 131 3.64 6.24 10.52
CA GLN A 131 2.31 5.72 10.77
C GLN A 131 1.30 6.41 9.87
N SER A 132 0.30 5.66 9.39
CA SER A 132 -0.84 6.28 8.72
C SER A 132 -1.51 7.29 9.68
N PRO A 133 -1.97 8.45 9.18
CA PRO A 133 -2.73 9.39 10.01
C PRO A 133 -3.95 8.70 10.64
N ASP A 134 -4.39 9.19 11.79
CA ASP A 134 -5.65 8.74 12.36
C ASP A 134 -6.80 9.19 11.45
N ASP A 135 -7.66 8.25 11.10
CA ASP A 135 -8.87 8.49 10.30
C ASP A 135 -10.06 8.95 11.16
N GLY A 136 -9.82 9.22 12.44
CA GLY A 136 -10.85 9.58 13.43
C GLY A 136 -11.79 8.41 13.80
N SER A 137 -11.50 7.18 13.36
CA SER A 137 -12.34 6.03 13.65
C SER A 137 -12.20 5.57 15.11
N THR A 138 -13.31 5.63 15.86
CA THR A 138 -13.34 5.25 17.27
C THR A 138 -13.80 3.82 17.52
N SER A 139 -14.52 3.19 16.58
CA SER A 139 -15.14 1.87 16.76
C SER A 139 -14.19 0.72 16.38
N GLU A 140 -13.91 -0.15 17.35
CA GLU A 140 -13.09 -1.37 17.19
C GLU A 140 -13.87 -2.53 16.56
N TYR A 141 -15.20 -2.43 16.49
CA TYR A 141 -16.06 -3.45 15.93
C TYR A 141 -17.32 -2.81 15.32
N PHE A 142 -17.70 -3.25 14.12
CA PHE A 142 -18.92 -2.81 13.44
C PHE A 142 -19.42 -3.85 12.45
N GLU A 143 -20.73 -3.84 12.19
CA GLU A 143 -21.29 -4.53 11.04
C GLU A 143 -21.22 -3.62 9.83
N PHE A 144 -20.76 -4.18 8.74
CA PHE A 144 -20.61 -3.47 7.50
C PHE A 144 -21.96 -3.12 6.87
N SER A 145 -22.07 -1.91 6.32
CA SER A 145 -23.20 -1.46 5.50
C SER A 145 -22.75 -0.46 4.44
N ASP A 146 -23.55 -0.24 3.39
CA ASP A 146 -23.15 0.67 2.30
C ASP A 146 -22.92 2.12 2.77
N GLN A 147 -23.58 2.52 3.86
CA GLN A 147 -23.40 3.84 4.49
C GLN A 147 -22.02 4.02 5.14
N ASN A 148 -21.37 2.92 5.56
CA ASN A 148 -20.04 2.96 6.19
C ASN A 148 -18.94 2.42 5.28
N SER A 149 -19.23 2.29 4.00
CA SER A 149 -18.36 1.72 2.98
C SER A 149 -16.95 2.31 2.91
N HIS A 150 -16.91 3.64 2.85
CA HIS A 150 -15.68 4.43 2.89
C HIS A 150 -14.79 4.08 4.09
N LYS A 151 -15.35 3.73 5.26
CA LYS A 151 -14.57 3.39 6.47
C LYS A 151 -13.86 2.04 6.34
N ALA A 152 -14.41 1.11 5.58
CA ALA A 152 -13.78 -0.18 5.33
C ALA A 152 -12.74 -0.08 4.22
N LEU A 153 -13.01 0.72 3.18
CA LEU A 153 -12.10 0.95 2.06
C LEU A 153 -10.88 1.82 2.42
N SER A 154 -11.03 2.76 3.36
CA SER A 154 -9.92 3.60 3.82
C SER A 154 -8.94 2.87 4.74
N LYS A 155 -9.28 1.65 5.16
CA LYS A 155 -8.52 0.88 6.14
C LYS A 155 -7.91 -0.34 5.48
N TYR A 156 -6.74 -0.71 5.96
CA TYR A 156 -6.08 -1.86 5.39
C TYR A 156 -6.63 -3.16 5.94
N ARG A 157 -6.84 -4.08 5.00
CA ARG A 157 -7.25 -5.45 5.27
C ARG A 157 -6.05 -6.24 5.76
N PHE A 158 -6.13 -6.65 7.02
CA PHE A 158 -5.11 -7.46 7.63
C PHE A 158 -5.44 -8.94 7.49
N MET A 159 -6.59 -9.36 8.01
CA MET A 159 -6.88 -10.78 8.19
C MET A 159 -8.36 -11.05 7.98
N TYR A 160 -8.71 -12.26 7.57
CA TYR A 160 -10.09 -12.64 7.35
C TYR A 160 -10.38 -14.08 7.74
N HIS A 161 -11.64 -14.38 8.02
CA HIS A 161 -12.08 -15.73 8.33
C HIS A 161 -12.11 -16.59 7.06
N ASN A 162 -11.52 -17.78 7.09
CA ASN A 162 -11.32 -18.69 5.95
C ASN A 162 -12.63 -19.03 5.20
N ASN A 163 -13.76 -19.17 5.91
CA ASN A 163 -15.08 -19.32 5.29
C ASN A 163 -15.41 -18.24 4.24
N LEU A 164 -14.84 -17.04 4.33
CA LEU A 164 -15.04 -16.01 3.32
C LEU A 164 -14.42 -16.39 1.98
N ASN A 165 -13.24 -17.02 1.97
CA ASN A 165 -12.60 -17.45 0.71
C ASN A 165 -13.53 -18.34 -0.10
N TYR A 166 -14.05 -19.40 0.52
CA TYR A 166 -14.90 -20.37 -0.17
C TYR A 166 -16.30 -19.84 -0.49
N LYS A 167 -16.88 -19.01 0.38
CA LYS A 167 -18.24 -18.49 0.16
C LYS A 167 -18.30 -17.39 -0.87
N THR A 168 -17.24 -16.60 -0.94
CA THR A 168 -17.24 -15.41 -1.78
C THR A 168 -16.58 -15.68 -3.10
N ASP A 169 -15.71 -16.68 -3.24
CA ASP A 169 -14.81 -16.86 -4.39
C ASP A 169 -13.79 -15.72 -4.49
N MET A 170 -13.14 -15.43 -3.37
CA MET A 170 -12.54 -14.13 -3.09
C MET A 170 -11.59 -13.62 -4.20
N TYR A 171 -10.84 -14.50 -4.87
CA TYR A 171 -10.01 -14.16 -6.02
C TYR A 171 -10.52 -14.86 -7.28
N ASP A 172 -10.75 -14.10 -8.35
CA ASP A 172 -11.21 -14.64 -9.63
C ASP A 172 -10.09 -15.45 -10.30
N TYR A 173 -10.38 -16.69 -10.66
CA TYR A 173 -9.41 -17.66 -11.20
C TYR A 173 -8.86 -17.31 -12.58
N ASN A 174 -9.44 -16.33 -13.27
CA ASN A 174 -9.09 -16.03 -14.66
C ASN A 174 -8.25 -14.75 -14.83
N GLN A 175 -7.86 -14.07 -13.74
CA GLN A 175 -7.26 -12.72 -13.83
C GLN A 175 -5.84 -12.65 -13.27
N THR A 176 -5.02 -11.85 -13.95
CA THR A 176 -3.57 -11.76 -13.74
C THR A 176 -3.10 -10.48 -13.06
N ALA A 177 -3.93 -9.42 -12.98
CA ALA A 177 -3.41 -8.06 -12.75
C ALA A 177 -3.69 -7.42 -11.38
N THR A 178 -4.78 -7.76 -10.66
CA THR A 178 -5.17 -7.01 -9.44
C THR A 178 -5.16 -7.89 -8.19
N TYR A 179 -4.31 -7.54 -7.22
CA TYR A 179 -4.27 -8.15 -5.86
C TYR A 179 -5.56 -7.92 -5.06
N GLU A 180 -6.45 -7.08 -5.58
CA GLU A 180 -7.62 -6.61 -4.85
C GLU A 180 -8.86 -7.44 -5.14
N VAL A 181 -9.41 -7.99 -4.07
CA VAL A 181 -10.73 -8.59 -4.05
C VAL A 181 -11.78 -7.48 -4.18
N PRO A 182 -12.82 -7.65 -5.04
CA PRO A 182 -13.97 -6.76 -5.07
C PRO A 182 -14.52 -6.52 -3.66
N TYR A 183 -14.57 -5.27 -3.24
CA TYR A 183 -14.88 -4.92 -1.86
C TYR A 183 -16.25 -5.46 -1.41
N TYR A 184 -17.29 -5.35 -2.25
CA TYR A 184 -18.64 -5.77 -1.90
C TYR A 184 -18.73 -7.29 -1.70
N LYS A 185 -17.94 -8.05 -2.48
CA LYS A 185 -17.79 -9.50 -2.37
C LYS A 185 -17.24 -9.90 -1.00
N MET A 186 -16.30 -9.12 -0.46
CA MET A 186 -15.64 -9.43 0.80
C MET A 186 -16.39 -8.94 2.04
N TYR A 187 -16.87 -7.70 2.03
CA TYR A 187 -17.30 -7.02 3.26
C TYR A 187 -18.81 -6.94 3.44
N GLN A 188 -19.62 -7.17 2.39
CA GLN A 188 -21.06 -7.03 2.53
C GLN A 188 -21.64 -7.97 3.59
N ASN A 189 -22.41 -7.39 4.53
CA ASN A 189 -23.03 -8.09 5.66
C ASN A 189 -22.01 -8.87 6.52
N LYS A 190 -20.80 -8.33 6.67
CA LYS A 190 -19.73 -8.91 7.49
C LYS A 190 -19.53 -8.16 8.80
N LYS A 191 -19.09 -8.90 9.80
CA LYS A 191 -18.63 -8.39 11.09
C LYS A 191 -17.18 -8.00 10.98
N ILE A 192 -16.90 -6.71 11.14
CA ILE A 192 -15.58 -6.13 10.96
C ILE A 192 -14.98 -5.79 12.32
N GLY A 193 -13.80 -6.33 12.60
CA GLY A 193 -12.92 -5.87 13.68
C GLY A 193 -11.94 -4.84 13.16
N TYR A 194 -11.60 -3.85 13.98
CA TYR A 194 -10.60 -2.85 13.66
C TYR A 194 -9.59 -2.70 14.80
N SER A 195 -8.32 -2.98 14.50
CA SER A 195 -7.21 -2.68 15.38
C SER A 195 -6.72 -1.25 15.16
N LYS A 196 -6.74 -0.45 16.22
CA LYS A 196 -6.10 0.88 16.24
C LYS A 196 -4.58 0.79 16.37
N ASN A 197 -4.08 -0.36 16.80
CA ASN A 197 -2.67 -0.64 16.89
C ASN A 197 -2.10 -0.90 15.50
N ILE A 198 -0.84 -0.52 15.30
CA ILE A 198 -0.11 -0.83 14.08
C ILE A 198 0.24 -2.30 14.11
N ILE A 199 -0.32 -3.03 13.17
CA ILE A 199 -0.09 -4.47 13.04
C ILE A 199 0.33 -4.90 11.64
N TYR A 200 0.43 -3.95 10.70
CA TYR A 200 0.92 -4.21 9.36
C TYR A 200 1.81 -3.05 8.91
N ILE A 201 2.96 -3.37 8.33
CA ILE A 201 3.95 -2.40 7.89
C ILE A 201 4.22 -2.67 6.41
N PHE A 202 3.87 -1.68 5.60
CA PHE A 202 4.10 -1.69 4.16
C PHE A 202 5.51 -1.28 3.82
N ASP A 203 6.17 -2.00 2.93
CA ASP A 203 7.43 -1.51 2.36
C ASP A 203 7.19 -0.73 1.07
N ILE A 204 7.51 0.57 1.08
CA ILE A 204 7.30 1.45 -0.10
C ILE A 204 8.61 1.65 -0.87
N SER A 205 9.36 0.57 -1.09
CA SER A 205 10.56 0.59 -1.92
C SER A 205 10.25 1.09 -3.34
N SER A 206 11.28 1.59 -4.03
CA SER A 206 11.16 2.11 -5.41
C SER A 206 10.57 1.13 -6.40
N GLU A 207 10.88 -0.16 -6.24
CA GLU A 207 10.42 -1.27 -7.09
C GLU A 207 8.89 -1.40 -7.19
N ASN A 208 8.14 -0.84 -6.23
CA ASN A 208 6.67 -0.95 -6.17
C ASN A 208 5.91 0.19 -6.87
N ARG A 209 6.61 1.20 -7.42
CA ARG A 209 5.95 2.38 -8.04
C ARG A 209 5.62 2.22 -9.51
N GLU A 210 6.27 1.30 -10.22
CA GLU A 210 6.10 1.09 -11.67
C GLU A 210 4.64 0.83 -12.06
N LYS A 211 3.90 0.06 -11.23
CA LYS A 211 2.47 -0.24 -11.45
C LYS A 211 1.57 1.00 -11.52
N TYR A 212 2.02 2.15 -11.03
CA TYR A 212 1.27 3.41 -11.02
C TYR A 212 1.75 4.40 -12.08
N LEU A 213 2.74 4.05 -12.90
CA LEU A 213 3.30 4.93 -13.92
C LEU A 213 2.50 4.90 -15.22
N ASP A 214 1.87 3.77 -15.58
CA ASP A 214 1.06 3.68 -16.80
C ASP A 214 -0.41 4.06 -16.54
N ILE A 215 -0.83 5.19 -17.11
CA ILE A 215 -2.19 5.75 -16.95
C ILE A 215 -3.26 4.77 -17.42
N LYS A 216 -3.01 4.05 -18.51
CA LYS A 216 -4.00 3.12 -19.07
C LYS A 216 -4.20 1.95 -18.11
N ASN A 217 -3.12 1.28 -17.73
CA ASN A 217 -3.15 0.14 -16.82
C ASN A 217 -3.79 0.54 -15.49
N TYR A 218 -3.50 1.74 -14.99
CA TYR A 218 -4.11 2.29 -13.79
C TYR A 218 -5.64 2.42 -13.89
N ILE A 219 -6.14 3.09 -14.95
CA ILE A 219 -7.57 3.27 -15.17
C ILE A 219 -8.28 1.93 -15.40
N MET A 220 -7.65 1.03 -16.17
CA MET A 220 -8.16 -0.31 -16.41
C MET A 220 -8.31 -1.06 -15.09
N ALA A 221 -7.23 -1.18 -14.30
CA ALA A 221 -7.25 -1.91 -13.04
C ALA A 221 -8.35 -1.43 -12.08
N LEU A 222 -8.47 -0.12 -11.89
CA LEU A 222 -9.49 0.45 -10.99
C LEU A 222 -10.91 0.35 -11.55
N GLY A 223 -11.09 0.60 -12.85
CA GLY A 223 -12.37 0.53 -13.53
C GLY A 223 -12.92 -0.89 -13.55
N GLU A 224 -12.09 -1.87 -13.89
CA GLU A 224 -12.45 -3.29 -13.88
C GLU A 224 -12.81 -3.77 -12.49
N LEU A 225 -12.02 -3.39 -11.47
CA LEU A 225 -12.30 -3.74 -10.08
C LEU A 225 -13.67 -3.22 -9.63
N CYS A 226 -13.94 -1.93 -9.84
CA CYS A 226 -15.23 -1.32 -9.47
C CYS A 226 -16.40 -1.89 -10.30
N TYR A 227 -16.17 -2.21 -11.56
CA TYR A 227 -17.19 -2.83 -12.42
C TYR A 227 -17.51 -4.26 -11.99
N ARG A 228 -16.54 -5.01 -11.48
CA ARG A 228 -16.80 -6.35 -10.91
C ARG A 228 -17.60 -6.27 -9.62
N GLU A 229 -17.38 -5.22 -8.82
CA GLU A 229 -18.12 -5.01 -7.56
C GLU A 229 -19.63 -4.83 -7.80
N ILE A 230 -20.03 -4.17 -8.89
CA ILE A 230 -21.45 -3.92 -9.16
C ILE A 230 -22.25 -5.16 -9.55
N ASN A 231 -21.60 -6.21 -10.06
CA ASN A 231 -22.27 -7.45 -10.45
C ASN A 231 -22.92 -8.17 -9.25
N PHE A 232 -22.53 -7.81 -8.03
CA PHE A 232 -23.08 -8.35 -6.79
C PHE A 232 -24.28 -7.53 -6.26
N ILE A 233 -24.65 -6.44 -6.94
CA ILE A 233 -25.69 -5.50 -6.49
C ILE A 233 -26.90 -5.61 -7.40
N ASN A 234 -27.99 -6.16 -6.88
CA ASN A 234 -29.23 -6.36 -7.67
C ASN A 234 -29.89 -5.04 -8.10
N ASN A 235 -29.75 -3.98 -7.30
CA ASN A 235 -30.35 -2.68 -7.60
C ASN A 235 -29.41 -1.83 -8.46
N LYS A 236 -29.75 -1.62 -9.74
CA LYS A 236 -28.93 -0.85 -10.68
C LYS A 236 -28.58 0.58 -10.21
N LYS A 237 -29.52 1.27 -9.56
CA LYS A 237 -29.28 2.64 -9.07
C LYS A 237 -28.25 2.65 -7.95
N GLU A 238 -28.37 1.69 -7.05
CA GLU A 238 -27.43 1.48 -5.95
C GLU A 238 -26.05 1.07 -6.45
N ALA A 239 -26.01 0.11 -7.38
CA ALA A 239 -24.81 -0.33 -8.07
C ALA A 239 -24.03 0.84 -8.68
N LYS A 240 -24.73 1.73 -9.40
CA LYS A 240 -24.13 2.93 -9.99
C LYS A 240 -23.60 3.92 -8.96
N ASN A 241 -24.30 4.11 -7.84
CA ASN A 241 -23.83 4.98 -6.77
C ASN A 241 -22.58 4.41 -6.07
N ILE A 242 -22.55 3.10 -5.85
CA ILE A 242 -21.40 2.41 -5.26
C ILE A 242 -20.21 2.45 -6.22
N PHE A 243 -20.40 2.17 -7.51
CA PHE A 243 -19.36 2.33 -8.53
C PHE A 243 -18.75 3.73 -8.51
N LYS A 244 -19.60 4.77 -8.55
CA LYS A 244 -19.14 6.16 -8.50
C LYS A 244 -18.29 6.43 -7.25
N SER A 245 -18.82 6.04 -6.09
CA SER A 245 -18.19 6.31 -4.81
C SER A 245 -16.86 5.57 -4.68
N ASN A 246 -16.82 4.29 -5.05
CA ASN A 246 -15.62 3.45 -4.93
C ASN A 246 -14.56 3.83 -5.94
N LEU A 247 -14.92 4.08 -7.20
CA LEU A 247 -13.95 4.51 -8.20
C LEU A 247 -13.37 5.89 -7.85
N LEU A 248 -14.21 6.82 -7.40
CA LEU A 248 -13.72 8.12 -6.92
C LEU A 248 -12.80 7.96 -5.71
N LEU A 249 -13.20 7.12 -4.76
CA LEU A 249 -12.39 6.81 -3.59
C LEU A 249 -11.06 6.21 -4.02
N ARG A 250 -11.00 5.19 -4.87
CA ARG A 250 -9.74 4.54 -5.26
C ARG A 250 -8.82 5.45 -6.07
N ILE A 251 -9.39 6.26 -6.97
CA ILE A 251 -8.61 7.25 -7.72
C ILE A 251 -8.02 8.33 -6.79
N ASN A 252 -8.68 8.65 -5.66
CA ASN A 252 -8.27 9.73 -4.75
C ASN A 252 -7.59 9.29 -3.42
N CYS A 253 -7.98 8.14 -2.86
CA CYS A 253 -7.55 7.60 -1.56
C CYS A 253 -6.28 6.80 -1.68
N GLU A 254 -6.03 6.23 -2.85
CA GLU A 254 -4.67 5.91 -3.16
C GLU A 254 -4.01 7.26 -3.47
N GLY A 255 -3.14 7.73 -2.57
CA GLY A 255 -2.12 8.75 -2.86
C GLY A 255 -1.13 8.21 -3.89
N ASN A 256 -1.69 7.65 -4.96
CA ASN A 256 -1.00 7.03 -6.04
C ASN A 256 -0.27 8.10 -6.76
N PHE A 257 0.92 7.69 -7.13
CA PHE A 257 1.93 8.53 -7.70
C PHE A 257 1.35 9.37 -8.84
N LEU A 258 0.56 8.78 -9.74
CA LEU A 258 -0.13 9.45 -10.84
C LEU A 258 -1.02 10.64 -10.41
N SER A 259 -1.99 10.40 -9.51
CA SER A 259 -2.95 11.41 -9.03
C SER A 259 -2.28 12.56 -8.28
N SER A 260 -1.04 12.37 -7.86
CA SER A 260 -0.29 13.31 -7.03
C SER A 260 0.64 14.23 -7.82
N PHE A 261 0.88 13.95 -9.11
CA PHE A 261 1.61 14.85 -10.01
C PHE A 261 0.70 15.89 -10.65
N ASP A 262 -0.40 15.42 -11.20
CA ASP A 262 -1.37 16.27 -11.86
C ASP A 262 -2.71 16.12 -11.17
N ALA A 263 -3.54 17.18 -11.23
CA ALA A 263 -4.92 17.11 -10.80
C ALA A 263 -5.67 16.20 -11.77
N PHE A 264 -5.41 14.89 -11.68
CA PHE A 264 -6.04 13.87 -12.48
C PHE A 264 -7.54 14.07 -12.28
N PRO A 265 -8.32 14.23 -13.36
CA PRO A 265 -9.70 14.68 -13.25
C PRO A 265 -10.60 13.52 -12.83
N ALA A 266 -10.37 12.99 -11.63
CA ALA A 266 -11.04 11.82 -11.06
C ALA A 266 -12.56 11.94 -11.17
N ASN A 267 -13.10 13.12 -10.87
CA ASN A 267 -14.52 13.41 -11.00
C ASN A 267 -15.03 13.28 -12.45
N VAL A 268 -14.24 13.72 -13.43
CA VAL A 268 -14.59 13.60 -14.86
C VAL A 268 -14.54 12.14 -15.30
N VAL A 269 -13.49 11.42 -14.90
CA VAL A 269 -13.33 9.98 -15.18
C VAL A 269 -14.51 9.19 -14.62
N VAL A 270 -14.81 9.40 -13.34
CA VAL A 270 -15.92 8.74 -12.64
C VAL A 270 -17.25 9.08 -13.28
N GLU A 271 -17.51 10.37 -13.55
CA GLU A 271 -18.78 10.79 -14.13
C GLU A 271 -18.95 10.23 -15.55
N TYR A 272 -17.90 10.22 -16.36
CA TYR A 272 -17.92 9.62 -17.70
C TYR A 272 -18.21 8.12 -17.64
N LEU A 273 -17.36 7.35 -16.95
CA LEU A 273 -17.49 5.89 -16.87
C LEU A 273 -18.83 5.46 -16.27
N SER A 274 -19.33 6.20 -15.27
CA SER A 274 -20.62 5.90 -14.62
C SER A 274 -21.83 5.95 -15.57
N ARG A 275 -21.73 6.63 -16.72
CA ARG A 275 -22.80 6.68 -17.72
C ARG A 275 -22.94 5.37 -18.49
N PHE A 276 -21.88 4.57 -18.52
CA PHE A 276 -21.77 3.39 -19.36
C PHE A 276 -21.70 2.08 -18.58
N ILE A 277 -21.69 2.09 -17.24
CA ILE A 277 -21.56 0.85 -16.43
C ILE A 277 -22.68 -0.15 -16.69
N ASP A 278 -23.86 0.29 -17.14
CA ASP A 278 -24.97 -0.61 -17.42
C ASP A 278 -24.94 -1.16 -18.86
N GLN A 279 -23.91 -0.86 -19.65
CA GLN A 279 -23.77 -1.30 -21.03
C GLN A 279 -22.96 -2.60 -21.13
N ASP A 280 -23.41 -3.53 -21.97
CA ASP A 280 -22.74 -4.83 -22.15
C ASP A 280 -21.29 -4.69 -22.68
N ASN A 281 -20.99 -3.58 -23.36
CA ASN A 281 -19.67 -3.27 -23.90
C ASN A 281 -18.84 -2.33 -22.99
N PHE A 282 -19.11 -2.29 -21.68
CA PHE A 282 -18.39 -1.41 -20.76
C PHE A 282 -16.87 -1.58 -20.81
N TYR A 283 -16.35 -2.80 -20.93
CA TYR A 283 -14.89 -3.03 -21.03
C TYR A 283 -14.27 -2.38 -22.26
N ASP A 284 -14.93 -2.43 -23.42
CA ASP A 284 -14.46 -1.75 -24.63
C ASP A 284 -14.46 -0.23 -24.46
N ILE A 285 -15.45 0.30 -23.74
CA ILE A 285 -15.54 1.74 -23.43
C ILE A 285 -14.42 2.13 -22.46
N LEU A 286 -14.18 1.31 -21.43
CA LEU A 286 -13.12 1.51 -20.45
C LEU A 286 -11.74 1.51 -21.13
N ASP A 287 -11.46 0.52 -21.99
CA ASP A 287 -10.18 0.43 -22.71
C ASP A 287 -9.93 1.61 -23.65
N LYS A 288 -10.95 2.02 -24.42
CA LYS A 288 -10.87 3.20 -25.29
C LYS A 288 -10.65 4.48 -24.49
N PHE A 289 -11.36 4.64 -23.39
CA PHE A 289 -11.21 5.79 -22.51
C PHE A 289 -9.82 5.83 -21.85
N ALA A 290 -9.36 4.70 -21.32
CA ALA A 290 -8.04 4.56 -20.71
C ALA A 290 -6.91 4.84 -21.71
N THR A 291 -7.06 4.36 -22.95
CA THR A 291 -6.14 4.64 -24.06
C THR A 291 -6.11 6.14 -24.40
N PHE A 292 -7.28 6.78 -24.53
CA PHE A 292 -7.37 8.22 -24.75
C PHE A 292 -6.68 9.03 -23.63
N MET A 293 -6.89 8.64 -22.37
CA MET A 293 -6.25 9.30 -21.23
C MET A 293 -4.72 9.12 -21.26
N LYS A 294 -4.23 7.92 -21.57
CA LYS A 294 -2.80 7.67 -21.76
C LYS A 294 -2.22 8.55 -22.86
N ASP A 295 -2.81 8.55 -24.05
CA ASP A 295 -2.31 9.33 -25.19
C ASP A 295 -2.31 10.84 -24.90
N SER A 296 -3.26 11.31 -24.08
CA SER A 296 -3.40 12.73 -23.75
C SER A 296 -2.49 13.21 -22.63
N PHE A 297 -2.18 12.37 -21.64
CA PHE A 297 -1.55 12.80 -20.38
C PHE A 297 -0.23 12.11 -20.05
N GLN A 298 0.04 10.91 -20.59
CA GLN A 298 1.23 10.13 -20.27
C GLN A 298 2.55 10.87 -20.55
N PRO A 299 2.73 11.55 -21.71
CA PRO A 299 4.01 12.23 -22.00
C PRO A 299 4.36 13.34 -21.00
N SER A 300 3.36 14.14 -20.60
CA SER A 300 3.56 15.22 -19.62
C SER A 300 3.84 14.66 -18.22
N PHE A 301 3.16 13.57 -17.86
CA PHE A 301 3.38 12.88 -16.61
C PHE A 301 4.79 12.29 -16.55
N ASP A 302 5.22 11.55 -17.58
CA ASP A 302 6.55 10.95 -17.67
C ASP A 302 7.65 12.02 -17.58
N GLU A 303 7.52 13.13 -18.32
CA GLU A 303 8.48 14.23 -18.27
C GLU A 303 8.63 14.78 -16.84
N THR A 304 7.52 15.00 -16.15
CA THR A 304 7.52 15.54 -14.79
C THR A 304 8.06 14.53 -13.79
N TYR A 305 7.73 13.25 -13.97
CA TYR A 305 8.25 12.16 -13.16
C TYR A 305 9.77 12.03 -13.30
N HIS A 306 10.29 11.93 -14.52
CA HIS A 306 11.73 11.81 -14.76
C HIS A 306 12.50 13.01 -14.21
N LYS A 307 11.97 14.23 -14.36
CA LYS A 307 12.55 15.43 -13.77
C LYS A 307 12.65 15.34 -12.25
N LEU A 308 11.60 14.88 -11.57
CA LEU A 308 11.67 14.64 -10.12
C LEU A 308 12.68 13.54 -9.80
N ASN A 309 12.56 12.38 -10.45
CA ASN A 309 13.35 11.19 -10.15
C ASN A 309 14.85 11.45 -10.25
N SER A 310 15.27 12.23 -11.25
CA SER A 310 16.68 12.64 -11.44
C SER A 310 17.28 13.45 -10.27
N LYS A 311 16.44 13.97 -9.36
CA LYS A 311 16.85 14.74 -8.18
C LYS A 311 16.77 13.93 -6.89
N LEU A 312 16.21 12.73 -6.94
CA LEU A 312 16.07 11.85 -5.77
C LEU A 312 17.37 11.10 -5.52
N TYR A 313 17.57 10.75 -4.26
CA TYR A 313 18.66 9.87 -3.82
C TYR A 313 18.15 8.43 -3.78
N THR A 314 19.03 7.47 -4.00
CA THR A 314 18.71 6.06 -3.69
C THR A 314 18.51 5.89 -2.18
N TYR A 315 17.91 4.77 -1.80
CA TYR A 315 17.77 4.39 -0.39
C TYR A 315 19.09 4.48 0.38
N GLU A 316 20.14 3.87 -0.17
CA GLU A 316 21.47 3.80 0.44
C GLU A 316 22.10 5.19 0.56
N GLU A 317 22.05 5.99 -0.51
CA GLU A 317 22.58 7.36 -0.52
C GLU A 317 21.91 8.25 0.52
N ARG A 318 20.57 8.19 0.61
CA ARG A 318 19.80 8.98 1.59
C ARG A 318 20.21 8.62 3.01
N ASN A 319 20.31 7.33 3.32
CA ASN A 319 20.66 6.86 4.66
C ASN A 319 22.10 7.24 5.03
N ASP A 320 23.03 7.12 4.09
CA ASP A 320 24.41 7.55 4.30
C ASP A 320 24.51 9.05 4.58
N ILE A 321 23.72 9.89 3.90
CA ILE A 321 23.66 11.33 4.19
C ILE A 321 23.13 11.56 5.62
N ILE A 322 22.01 10.93 5.99
CA ILE A 322 21.40 11.10 7.32
C ILE A 322 22.39 10.69 8.43
N LYS A 323 23.02 9.52 8.29
CA LYS A 323 23.96 8.97 9.27
C LYS A 323 25.19 9.84 9.49
N ASN A 324 25.66 10.53 8.45
CA ASN A 324 26.85 11.38 8.51
C ASN A 324 26.53 12.85 8.85
N SER A 325 25.27 13.18 9.11
CA SER A 325 24.81 14.53 9.41
C SER A 325 24.63 14.75 10.92
N LYS A 326 24.67 16.01 11.36
CA LYS A 326 24.41 16.43 12.74
C LYS A 326 23.18 17.30 12.87
N THR A 327 22.87 18.07 11.82
CA THR A 327 21.82 19.08 11.84
C THR A 327 20.89 18.87 10.65
N PHE A 328 19.60 19.13 10.85
CA PHE A 328 18.63 19.08 9.77
C PHE A 328 17.56 20.16 9.90
N MET A 329 16.95 20.49 8.78
CA MET A 329 15.65 21.14 8.75
C MET A 329 14.64 20.23 8.08
N ILE A 330 13.35 20.41 8.39
CA ILE A 330 12.30 19.58 7.81
C ILE A 330 11.18 20.44 7.23
N TYR A 331 10.81 20.15 6.00
CA TYR A 331 9.57 20.63 5.40
C TYR A 331 8.46 19.63 5.67
N CYS A 332 7.29 20.08 6.15
CA CYS A 332 6.15 19.18 6.25
C CYS A 332 4.79 19.89 6.20
N GLN A 333 3.82 19.25 5.53
CA GLN A 333 2.41 19.68 5.47
C GLN A 333 1.44 18.74 6.21
N ASN A 334 1.93 17.70 6.88
CA ASN A 334 1.09 16.69 7.51
C ASN A 334 1.71 16.15 8.81
N GLU A 335 1.02 15.22 9.45
CA GLU A 335 1.51 14.63 10.71
C GLU A 335 2.77 13.75 10.53
N TRP A 336 3.14 13.36 9.32
CA TRP A 336 4.34 12.55 9.08
C TRP A 336 5.63 13.28 9.42
N GLY A 337 5.73 14.58 9.13
CA GLY A 337 6.95 15.34 9.43
C GLY A 337 7.23 15.44 10.92
N LYS A 338 6.18 15.48 11.76
CA LYS A 338 6.37 15.40 13.21
C LYS A 338 6.96 14.05 13.61
N GLN A 339 6.41 12.95 13.06
CA GLN A 339 6.91 11.59 13.31
C GLN A 339 8.36 11.41 12.85
N ILE A 340 8.73 11.96 11.70
CA ILE A 340 10.09 11.87 11.13
C ILE A 340 11.07 12.73 11.94
N LYS A 341 10.67 13.95 12.30
CA LYS A 341 11.47 14.81 13.19
C LYS A 341 11.82 14.08 14.48
N GLU A 342 10.84 13.47 15.14
CA GLU A 342 11.06 12.75 16.39
C GLU A 342 12.02 11.56 16.21
N GLN A 343 11.96 10.87 15.08
CA GLN A 343 12.89 9.79 14.74
C GLN A 343 14.32 10.32 14.57
N PHE A 344 14.53 11.40 13.81
CA PHE A 344 15.87 12.00 13.66
C PHE A 344 16.43 12.54 14.97
N ILE A 345 15.61 13.16 15.83
CA ILE A 345 16.05 13.61 17.16
C ILE A 345 16.48 12.41 18.02
N LYS A 346 15.76 11.28 17.98
CA LYS A 346 16.15 10.05 18.69
C LYS A 346 17.46 9.45 18.15
N GLN A 347 17.80 9.70 16.89
CA GLN A 347 19.08 9.31 16.29
C GLN A 347 20.23 10.28 16.64
N GLY A 348 19.96 11.36 17.39
CA GLY A 348 20.97 12.31 17.85
C GLY A 348 21.17 13.53 16.95
N LEU A 349 20.29 13.74 15.96
CA LEU A 349 20.35 14.91 15.08
C LEU A 349 19.66 16.13 15.72
N GLU A 350 20.22 17.32 15.51
CA GLU A 350 19.65 18.59 15.93
C GLU A 350 18.72 19.16 14.84
N CYS A 351 17.48 19.47 15.21
CA CYS A 351 16.52 20.09 14.31
C CYS A 351 16.64 21.62 14.38
N LEU A 352 17.13 22.26 13.32
CA LEU A 352 17.29 23.72 13.25
C LEU A 352 15.99 24.45 12.95
N GLY A 353 14.98 23.77 12.41
CA GLY A 353 13.68 24.39 12.14
C GLY A 353 12.76 23.61 11.21
N PHE A 354 11.58 24.19 11.00
CA PHE A 354 10.51 23.69 10.15
C PHE A 354 10.28 24.65 8.99
N ILE A 355 10.05 24.11 7.81
CA ILE A 355 9.60 24.85 6.64
C ILE A 355 8.14 24.45 6.39
N ASP A 356 7.24 25.43 6.46
CA ASP A 356 5.82 25.33 6.10
C ASP A 356 5.40 26.70 5.57
N ASP A 357 5.18 26.78 4.26
CA ASP A 357 4.82 28.02 3.56
C ASP A 357 3.48 28.62 4.03
N ALA A 358 2.72 27.92 4.88
CA ALA A 358 1.49 28.43 5.48
C ALA A 358 1.64 28.99 6.91
N ASN A 359 2.48 28.38 7.77
CA ASN A 359 2.42 28.64 9.23
C ASN A 359 3.76 28.74 9.97
N SER A 360 4.91 28.50 9.33
CA SER A 360 6.22 28.58 10.01
C SER A 360 7.20 29.45 9.24
N MET A 361 8.11 28.82 8.49
CA MET A 361 9.07 29.49 7.63
C MET A 361 8.82 29.06 6.19
N SER A 362 8.75 30.01 5.27
CA SER A 362 8.70 29.72 3.84
C SER A 362 10.07 29.34 3.29
N CYS A 363 10.13 28.67 2.13
CA CYS A 363 11.41 28.41 1.45
C CYS A 363 12.19 29.72 1.21
N ALA A 364 11.51 30.82 0.88
CA ALA A 364 12.13 32.11 0.62
C ALA A 364 12.74 32.74 1.89
N GLU A 365 12.08 32.59 3.04
CA GLU A 365 12.62 33.03 4.34
C GLU A 365 13.79 32.16 4.78
N PHE A 366 13.69 30.84 4.59
CA PHE A 366 14.80 29.92 4.86
C PHE A 366 16.06 30.31 4.09
N LEU A 367 15.95 30.54 2.78
CA LEU A 367 17.09 30.97 1.95
C LEU A 367 17.70 32.31 2.39
N LYS A 368 16.94 33.17 3.07
CA LYS A 368 17.41 34.46 3.61
C LYS A 368 17.94 34.37 5.04
N SER A 369 17.61 33.31 5.77
CA SER A 369 17.93 33.14 7.19
C SER A 369 19.43 32.96 7.45
N GLY A 370 20.20 32.50 6.46
CA GLY A 370 21.60 32.12 6.62
C GLY A 370 21.82 30.81 7.37
N LEU A 371 20.77 30.06 7.69
CA LEU A 371 20.87 28.72 8.26
C LEU A 371 21.47 27.74 7.24
N GLU A 372 22.44 26.95 7.68
CA GLU A 372 23.11 25.93 6.87
C GLU A 372 23.00 24.56 7.57
N PRO A 373 21.81 23.93 7.63
CA PRO A 373 21.71 22.55 8.09
C PRO A 373 22.52 21.63 7.16
N ASP A 374 22.90 20.43 7.61
CA ASP A 374 23.56 19.44 6.74
C ASP A 374 22.61 18.97 5.63
N PHE A 375 21.31 18.85 5.94
CA PHE A 375 20.27 18.59 4.97
C PHE A 375 18.91 19.22 5.33
N VAL A 376 18.08 19.39 4.29
CA VAL A 376 16.65 19.70 4.39
C VAL A 376 15.87 18.45 3.99
N PHE A 377 14.98 17.97 4.86
CA PHE A 377 14.15 16.80 4.60
C PHE A 377 12.74 17.21 4.21
N ILE A 378 12.24 16.77 3.06
CA ILE A 378 10.88 17.03 2.61
C ILE A 378 9.99 15.83 2.96
N ALA A 379 9.10 16.03 3.93
CA ALA A 379 8.11 15.06 4.37
C ALA A 379 6.73 15.41 3.80
N THR A 380 6.48 15.03 2.54
CA THR A 380 5.17 15.14 1.91
C THR A 380 4.85 13.90 1.08
N GLY A 381 3.60 13.45 1.13
CA GLY A 381 3.09 12.40 0.24
C GLY A 381 2.64 12.92 -1.13
N LYS A 382 2.91 14.20 -1.46
CA LYS A 382 2.49 14.84 -2.71
C LYS A 382 3.68 15.08 -3.64
N PRO A 383 4.00 14.16 -4.56
CA PRO A 383 5.07 14.32 -5.54
C PRO A 383 5.16 15.68 -6.27
N LYS A 384 4.04 16.28 -6.71
CA LYS A 384 4.07 17.61 -7.34
C LYS A 384 4.66 18.67 -6.41
N LEU A 385 4.12 18.75 -5.20
CA LEU A 385 4.59 19.69 -4.19
C LEU A 385 6.06 19.43 -3.84
N MET A 386 6.46 18.18 -3.71
CA MET A 386 7.85 17.82 -3.48
C MET A 386 8.75 18.32 -4.62
N SER A 387 8.35 18.14 -5.88
CA SER A 387 9.07 18.67 -7.05
C SER A 387 9.21 20.20 -6.96
N ASP A 388 8.12 20.90 -6.65
CA ASP A 388 8.10 22.35 -6.50
C ASP A 388 9.03 22.82 -5.36
N LEU A 389 9.05 22.12 -4.23
CA LEU A 389 9.92 22.43 -3.09
C LEU A 389 11.40 22.19 -3.41
N ILE A 390 11.72 21.07 -4.05
CA ILE A 390 13.09 20.80 -4.51
C ILE A 390 13.55 21.90 -5.50
N ASN A 391 12.64 22.40 -6.35
CA ASN A 391 12.91 23.51 -7.26
C ASN A 391 13.11 24.85 -6.51
N ASN A 392 12.26 25.14 -5.52
CA ASN A 392 12.36 26.36 -4.73
C ASN A 392 13.60 26.39 -3.83
N LEU A 393 14.10 25.21 -3.42
CA LEU A 393 15.32 25.05 -2.63
C LEU A 393 16.60 24.93 -3.48
N GLN A 394 16.54 25.03 -4.82
CA GLN A 394 17.74 24.95 -5.68
C GLN A 394 18.88 25.91 -5.29
N PRO A 395 18.64 27.13 -4.77
CA PRO A 395 19.72 28.00 -4.31
C PRO A 395 20.47 27.50 -3.05
N TYR A 396 19.85 26.60 -2.28
CA TYR A 396 20.49 26.00 -1.10
C TYR A 396 21.53 24.96 -1.53
N LYS A 397 22.75 25.11 -1.00
CA LYS A 397 23.92 24.31 -1.39
C LYS A 397 24.01 22.95 -0.70
N GLY A 398 23.26 22.74 0.38
CA GLY A 398 23.25 21.47 1.10
C GLY A 398 22.35 20.43 0.42
N LYS A 399 22.07 19.33 1.15
CA LYS A 399 21.32 18.20 0.59
C LYS A 399 19.83 18.37 0.82
N VAL A 400 19.02 18.07 -0.19
CA VAL A 400 17.55 18.03 -0.06
C VAL A 400 17.11 16.58 -0.19
N LEU A 401 16.62 16.00 0.91
CA LEU A 401 16.20 14.61 1.03
C LEU A 401 14.68 14.50 1.09
N THR A 402 14.15 13.30 0.88
CA THR A 402 12.71 13.01 0.92
C THR A 402 12.45 11.53 1.24
N LEU A 403 11.19 11.20 1.60
CA LEU A 403 10.70 9.83 1.71
C LEU A 403 10.73 9.09 0.36
N HIS A 404 10.59 9.81 -0.76
CA HIS A 404 10.66 9.21 -2.09
C HIS A 404 12.12 8.93 -2.48
N GLU A 405 12.35 7.74 -3.03
CA GLU A 405 13.66 7.28 -3.45
C GLU A 405 13.79 7.31 -4.96
N LYS A 406 15.02 7.31 -5.45
CA LYS A 406 15.30 7.16 -6.86
C LYS A 406 14.82 5.80 -7.37
N ASP A 407 14.15 5.83 -8.51
CA ASP A 407 13.79 4.66 -9.29
C ASP A 407 14.86 4.46 -10.39
N ASP A 408 15.66 3.42 -10.24
CA ASP A 408 16.79 3.11 -11.13
C ASP A 408 16.38 2.21 -12.31
N SER A 409 15.11 1.79 -12.42
CA SER A 409 14.62 1.02 -13.58
C SER A 409 14.32 1.87 -14.81
N LEU A 410 14.42 3.20 -14.69
CA LEU A 410 14.19 4.21 -15.72
C LEU A 410 15.50 4.65 -16.36
#